data_AF-A0A433C098-F1
#
_entry.id   AF-A0A433C098-F1
#
_cell.length_a   1.000
_cell.length_b   1.000
_cell.length_c   1.000
_cell.angle_alpha   90.00
_cell.angle_beta   90.00
_cell.angle_gamma   90.00
#
_symmetry.space_group_name_H-M   'P 1'
#
loop_
_entity.id
_entity.type
_entity.pdbx_description
1 polymer ?
#
loop_
_entity_poly.entity_id
_entity_poly.type
_entity_poly.pdbx_seq_one_letter_code
_entity_poly.pdbx_strand_id
1 'polypeptide(L)'
;NWADMGTIGWLVDGAAIMNQVPICRCSFAPYARAMIRICREESFHQRQGYDALLTMMQNGTEAQKAMVQDSVNRWWWPCLMMFGPPDDQSPNSAQSMRWGIKRVSNDELRQKFVDATVEQAKVLGVTLPDPELKWNEARGHYDFGAIDWSEFWRVVGGDGPCNKERLGARVKAWEDGAWVREAALAHAAKHTPQQQAA
;
A
#
# COMPACT_ATOMS: atom_id res chain seq x y z
N ASN A 1 -10.27 -8.91 -11.15
CA ASN A 1 -11.38 -9.82 -10.77
C ASN A 1 -11.76 -9.55 -9.30
N TRP A 2 -12.75 -10.25 -8.71
CA TRP A 2 -13.15 -9.97 -7.31
C TRP A 2 -12.05 -10.26 -6.29
N ALA A 3 -11.25 -11.31 -6.50
CA ALA A 3 -10.15 -11.66 -5.61
C ALA A 3 -9.07 -10.56 -5.52
N ASP A 4 -8.99 -9.66 -6.50
CA ASP A 4 -8.14 -8.46 -6.42
C ASP A 4 -8.51 -7.60 -5.21
N MET A 5 -9.79 -7.49 -4.85
CA MET A 5 -10.21 -6.70 -3.70
C MET A 5 -9.68 -7.29 -2.39
N GLY A 6 -9.76 -8.62 -2.24
CA GLY A 6 -9.20 -9.33 -1.09
C GLY A 6 -7.67 -9.30 -1.07
N THR A 7 -7.04 -9.38 -2.24
CA THR A 7 -5.57 -9.37 -2.38
C THR A 7 -4.99 -7.99 -2.12
N ILE A 8 -5.66 -6.93 -2.55
CA ILE A 8 -5.33 -5.54 -2.17
C ILE A 8 -5.48 -5.40 -0.65
N GLY A 9 -6.62 -5.82 -0.09
CA GLY A 9 -6.82 -5.77 1.36
C GLY A 9 -5.79 -6.60 2.13
N TRP A 10 -5.33 -7.74 1.63
CA TRP A 10 -4.33 -8.56 2.32
C TRP A 10 -2.89 -8.08 2.09
N LEU A 11 -2.43 -8.09 0.84
CA LEU A 11 -1.03 -7.82 0.48
C LEU A 11 -0.74 -6.33 0.50
N VAL A 12 -1.52 -5.53 -0.24
CA VAL A 12 -1.24 -4.10 -0.46
C VAL A 12 -1.43 -3.31 0.84
N ASP A 13 -2.54 -3.52 1.56
CA ASP A 13 -2.72 -2.89 2.88
C ASP A 13 -1.72 -3.46 3.91
N GLY A 14 -1.34 -4.74 3.80
CA GLY A 14 -0.29 -5.35 4.64
C GLY A 14 1.06 -4.66 4.47
N ALA A 15 1.46 -4.37 3.22
CA ALA A 15 2.67 -3.63 2.92
C ALA A 15 2.57 -2.17 3.39
N ALA A 16 1.42 -1.53 3.20
CA ALA A 16 1.16 -0.19 3.70
C ALA A 16 1.32 -0.11 5.22
N ILE A 17 0.68 -1.00 5.98
CA ILE A 17 0.78 -1.07 7.44
C ILE A 17 2.21 -1.27 7.88
N MET A 18 2.95 -2.17 7.22
CA MET A 18 4.34 -2.42 7.57
C MET A 18 5.22 -1.18 7.36
N ASN A 19 4.93 -0.38 6.33
CA ASN A 19 5.60 0.89 6.08
C ASN A 19 5.15 2.00 7.06
N GLN A 20 3.88 2.05 7.44
CA GLN A 20 3.32 3.12 8.27
C GLN A 20 3.59 2.96 9.77
N VAL A 21 3.62 1.73 10.29
CA VAL A 21 3.83 1.48 11.73
C VAL A 21 5.14 2.11 12.25
N PRO A 22 6.29 2.04 11.55
CA PRO A 22 7.49 2.78 11.94
C PRO A 22 7.29 4.32 11.97
N ILE A 23 6.45 4.87 11.09
CA ILE A 23 6.18 6.31 10.97
C ILE A 23 5.38 6.85 12.17
N CYS A 24 4.66 5.99 12.91
CA CYS A 24 4.08 6.32 14.22
C CYS A 24 5.11 6.86 15.24
N ARG A 25 6.41 6.67 14.97
CA ARG A 25 7.53 7.18 15.78
C ARG A 25 8.47 8.11 14.99
N CYS A 26 7.99 8.69 13.89
CA CYS A 26 8.77 9.68 13.16
C CYS A 26 8.96 10.97 13.98
N SER A 27 9.96 11.76 13.60
CA SER A 27 10.35 13.00 14.29
C SER A 27 9.32 14.13 14.18
N PHE A 28 8.42 14.09 13.19
CA PHE A 28 7.39 15.11 12.99
C PHE A 28 6.07 14.69 13.64
N ALA A 29 5.79 15.26 14.82
CA ALA A 29 4.72 14.81 15.70
C ALA A 29 3.29 14.81 15.08
N PRO A 30 2.88 15.79 14.25
CA PRO A 30 1.58 15.73 13.56
C PRO A 30 1.44 14.50 12.67
N TYR A 31 2.51 14.14 11.95
CA TYR A 31 2.51 12.96 11.07
C TYR A 31 2.47 11.67 11.88
N ALA A 32 3.30 11.56 12.93
CA ALA A 32 3.30 10.42 13.83
C ALA A 32 1.91 10.16 14.45
N ARG A 33 1.22 11.21 14.94
CA ARG A 33 -0.12 11.08 15.53
C ARG A 33 -1.18 10.68 14.51
N ALA A 34 -1.07 11.16 13.27
CA ALA A 34 -1.97 10.74 12.20
C ALA A 34 -1.80 9.25 11.89
N MET A 35 -0.55 8.76 11.78
CA MET A 35 -0.25 7.35 11.53
C MET A 35 -0.74 6.43 12.65
N ILE A 36 -0.68 6.85 13.92
CA ILE A 36 -1.23 6.04 15.04
C ILE A 36 -2.72 5.75 14.84
N ARG A 37 -3.50 6.73 14.35
CA ARG A 37 -4.93 6.54 14.09
C ARG A 37 -5.15 5.68 12.85
N ILE A 38 -4.46 6.00 11.77
CA ILE A 38 -4.57 5.29 10.49
C ILE A 38 -4.21 3.81 10.64
N CYS A 39 -3.07 3.47 11.26
CA CYS A 39 -2.67 2.07 11.43
C CYS A 39 -3.65 1.26 12.31
N ARG A 40 -4.33 1.91 13.28
CA ARG A 40 -5.36 1.22 14.08
C ARG A 40 -6.55 0.83 13.22
N GLU A 41 -6.99 1.72 12.33
CA GLU A 41 -8.12 1.49 11.44
C GLU A 41 -7.76 0.52 10.29
N GLU A 42 -6.61 0.72 9.63
CA GLU A 42 -6.19 -0.08 8.48
C GLU A 42 -5.91 -1.55 8.83
N SER A 43 -5.40 -1.84 10.04
CA SER A 43 -5.18 -3.23 10.48
C SER A 43 -6.44 -4.09 10.48
N PHE A 44 -7.61 -3.47 10.73
CA PHE A 44 -8.89 -4.16 10.65
C PHE A 44 -9.24 -4.49 9.21
N HIS A 45 -9.14 -3.51 8.30
CA HIS A 45 -9.41 -3.73 6.87
C HIS A 45 -8.49 -4.77 6.25
N GLN A 46 -7.22 -4.77 6.67
CA GLN A 46 -6.24 -5.74 6.22
C GLN A 46 -6.64 -7.18 6.57
N ARG A 47 -7.11 -7.38 7.81
CA ARG A 47 -7.66 -8.67 8.25
C ARG A 47 -8.88 -9.07 7.43
N GLN A 48 -9.80 -8.15 7.19
CA GLN A 48 -11.00 -8.45 6.40
C GLN A 48 -10.66 -8.87 4.96
N GLY A 49 -9.64 -8.26 4.35
CA GLY A 49 -9.13 -8.66 3.04
C GLY A 49 -8.62 -10.09 3.03
N TYR A 50 -7.80 -10.45 4.02
CA TYR A 50 -7.30 -11.81 4.19
C TYR A 50 -8.42 -12.83 4.42
N ASP A 51 -9.36 -12.53 5.31
CA ASP A 51 -10.46 -13.45 5.63
C ASP A 51 -11.41 -13.68 4.44
N ALA A 52 -11.58 -12.68 3.57
CA ALA A 52 -12.33 -12.82 2.32
C ALA A 52 -11.66 -13.84 1.38
N LEU A 53 -10.34 -13.76 1.21
CA LEU A 53 -9.57 -14.73 0.43
C LEU A 53 -9.59 -16.10 1.07
N LEU A 54 -9.41 -16.17 2.40
CA LEU A 54 -9.43 -17.43 3.15
C LEU A 54 -10.76 -18.16 2.98
N THR A 55 -11.87 -17.41 3.03
CA THR A 55 -13.21 -17.95 2.76
C THR A 55 -13.32 -18.53 1.35
N MET A 56 -12.78 -17.84 0.34
CA MET A 56 -12.76 -18.35 -1.04
C MET A 56 -11.87 -19.60 -1.19
N MET A 57 -10.74 -19.64 -0.48
CA MET A 57 -9.81 -20.77 -0.55
C MET A 57 -10.32 -22.02 0.18
N GLN A 58 -10.98 -21.85 1.32
CA GLN A 58 -11.48 -22.95 2.14
C GLN A 58 -12.85 -23.48 1.69
N ASN A 59 -13.76 -22.56 1.32
CA ASN A 59 -15.17 -22.89 1.08
C ASN A 59 -15.61 -22.65 -0.37
N GLY A 60 -14.73 -22.12 -1.21
CA GLY A 60 -15.05 -21.78 -2.60
C GLY A 60 -14.86 -22.92 -3.59
N THR A 61 -15.39 -22.69 -4.78
CA THR A 61 -15.20 -23.57 -5.95
C THR A 61 -13.77 -23.50 -6.48
N GLU A 62 -13.37 -24.47 -7.31
CA GLU A 62 -12.06 -24.44 -7.98
C GLU A 62 -11.85 -23.17 -8.82
N ALA A 63 -12.91 -22.62 -9.43
CA ALA A 63 -12.85 -21.36 -10.14
C ALA A 63 -12.54 -20.17 -9.20
N GLN A 64 -13.08 -20.17 -7.98
CA GLN A 64 -12.78 -19.14 -6.99
C GLN A 64 -11.35 -19.27 -6.44
N LYS A 65 -10.87 -20.49 -6.19
CA LYS A 65 -9.48 -20.74 -5.78
C LYS A 65 -8.50 -20.28 -6.86
N ALA A 66 -8.76 -20.63 -8.12
CA ALA A 66 -7.98 -20.17 -9.26
C ALA A 66 -8.00 -18.63 -9.40
N MET A 67 -9.13 -17.99 -9.12
CA MET A 67 -9.26 -16.53 -9.11
C MET A 67 -8.36 -15.88 -8.05
N VAL A 68 -8.28 -16.47 -6.85
CA VAL A 68 -7.38 -16.01 -5.79
C VAL A 68 -5.92 -16.16 -6.22
N GLN A 69 -5.53 -17.32 -6.75
CA GLN A 69 -4.15 -17.54 -7.19
C GLN A 69 -3.74 -16.57 -8.32
N ASP A 70 -4.61 -16.36 -9.32
CA ASP A 70 -4.39 -15.38 -10.38
C ASP A 70 -4.20 -13.96 -9.83
N SER A 71 -5.00 -13.58 -8.83
CA SER A 71 -4.88 -12.29 -8.18
C SER A 71 -3.54 -12.14 -7.45
N VAL A 72 -3.12 -13.14 -6.67
CA VAL A 72 -1.82 -13.15 -5.98
C VAL A 72 -0.67 -13.06 -6.98
N ASN A 73 -0.76 -13.79 -8.10
CA ASN A 73 0.25 -13.78 -9.15
C ASN A 73 0.49 -12.37 -9.72
N ARG A 74 -0.58 -11.59 -9.91
CA ARG A 74 -0.50 -10.23 -10.47
C ARG A 74 -0.09 -9.18 -9.44
N TRP A 75 -0.43 -9.35 -8.17
CA TRP A 75 -0.24 -8.32 -7.13
C TRP A 75 1.02 -8.48 -6.29
N TRP A 76 1.66 -9.66 -6.29
CA TRP A 76 2.85 -9.93 -5.47
C TRP A 76 3.99 -8.93 -5.70
N TRP A 77 4.49 -8.81 -6.93
CA TRP A 77 5.61 -7.93 -7.24
C TRP A 77 5.28 -6.43 -7.10
N PRO A 78 4.11 -5.94 -7.58
CA PRO A 78 3.68 -4.57 -7.31
C PRO A 78 3.60 -4.23 -5.82
N CYS A 79 3.20 -5.21 -4.98
CA CYS A 79 3.18 -5.03 -3.53
C CYS A 79 4.59 -4.83 -2.96
N LEU A 80 5.58 -5.63 -3.37
CA LEU A 80 6.97 -5.47 -2.92
C LEU A 80 7.60 -4.14 -3.37
N MET A 81 7.15 -3.61 -4.51
CA MET A 81 7.56 -2.30 -5.02
C MET A 81 7.05 -1.12 -4.15
N MET A 82 6.02 -1.31 -3.31
CA MET A 82 5.48 -0.25 -2.45
C MET A 82 6.47 0.24 -1.39
N PHE A 83 7.44 -0.59 -1.03
CA PHE A 83 8.52 -0.19 -0.12
C PHE A 83 9.53 0.77 -0.75
N GLY A 84 9.42 1.05 -2.06
CA GLY A 84 10.30 1.95 -2.79
C GLY A 84 11.53 1.24 -3.36
N PRO A 85 12.49 2.01 -3.95
CA PRO A 85 13.68 1.47 -4.57
C PRO A 85 14.62 0.83 -3.53
N PRO A 86 15.63 0.04 -3.97
CA PRO A 86 16.71 -0.43 -3.11
C PRO A 86 17.37 0.70 -2.33
N ASP A 87 17.95 0.38 -1.17
CA ASP A 87 18.54 1.40 -0.28
C ASP A 87 19.66 2.20 -0.96
N ASP A 88 20.42 1.59 -1.87
CA ASP A 88 21.50 2.23 -2.64
C ASP A 88 21.01 3.16 -3.77
N GLN A 89 19.72 3.04 -4.14
CA GLN A 89 19.04 3.82 -5.18
C GLN A 89 17.95 4.73 -4.60
N SER A 90 18.01 5.00 -3.29
CA SER A 90 17.00 5.77 -2.57
C SER A 90 17.54 7.15 -2.15
N PRO A 91 17.49 8.18 -3.03
CA PRO A 91 18.16 9.47 -2.80
C PRO A 91 17.67 10.21 -1.54
N ASN A 92 16.42 9.96 -1.13
CA ASN A 92 15.81 10.60 0.03
C ASN A 92 16.13 9.88 1.36
N SER A 93 16.65 8.65 1.32
CA SER A 93 16.78 7.80 2.51
C SER A 93 17.78 8.36 3.52
N ALA A 94 18.96 8.78 3.07
CA ALA A 94 20.01 9.29 3.97
C ALA A 94 19.51 10.49 4.80
N GLN A 95 18.87 11.47 4.15
CA GLN A 95 18.33 12.65 4.83
C GLN A 95 17.12 12.30 5.72
N SER A 96 16.18 11.51 5.20
CA SER A 96 14.96 11.13 5.93
C SER A 96 15.26 10.33 7.19
N MET A 97 16.27 9.44 7.14
CA MET A 97 16.72 8.68 8.30
C MET A 97 17.46 9.58 9.30
N ARG A 98 18.36 10.44 8.83
CA ARG A 98 19.07 11.42 9.69
C ARG A 98 18.10 12.31 10.47
N TRP A 99 17.02 12.74 9.83
CA TRP A 99 15.99 13.56 10.48
C TRP A 99 14.98 12.74 11.29
N GLY A 100 15.06 11.41 11.29
CA GLY A 100 14.13 10.54 11.98
C GLY A 100 12.73 10.53 11.38
N ILE A 101 12.56 10.96 10.13
CA ILE A 101 11.30 10.84 9.37
C ILE A 101 11.10 9.38 8.97
N LYS A 102 12.12 8.80 8.34
CA LYS A 102 12.21 7.37 8.01
C LYS A 102 12.94 6.65 9.14
N ARG A 103 12.34 5.60 9.69
CA ARG A 103 12.88 4.89 10.88
C ARG A 103 13.56 3.57 10.53
N VAL A 104 13.18 2.96 9.42
CA VAL A 104 13.58 1.64 8.93
C VAL A 104 13.82 1.77 7.43
N SER A 105 14.82 1.08 6.88
CA SER A 105 15.19 1.18 5.47
C SER A 105 14.13 0.57 4.53
N ASN A 106 14.23 0.82 3.22
CA ASN A 106 13.26 0.26 2.26
C ASN A 106 13.40 -1.26 2.22
N ASP A 107 14.64 -1.73 2.10
CA ASP A 107 14.94 -3.16 1.98
C ASP A 107 14.66 -3.91 3.29
N GLU A 108 14.92 -3.30 4.45
CA GLU A 108 14.60 -3.92 5.75
C GLU A 108 13.09 -4.09 5.94
N LEU A 109 12.26 -3.11 5.53
CA LEU A 109 10.81 -3.25 5.58
C LEU A 109 10.30 -4.28 4.58
N ARG A 110 10.83 -4.29 3.37
CA ARG A 110 10.48 -5.28 2.35
C ARG A 110 10.81 -6.70 2.81
N GLN A 111 11.98 -6.92 3.41
CA GLN A 111 12.37 -8.23 3.93
C GLN A 111 11.41 -8.72 5.02
N LYS A 112 11.11 -7.86 6.01
CA LYS A 112 10.14 -8.20 7.08
C LYS A 112 8.76 -8.55 6.53
N PHE A 113 8.36 -7.86 5.45
CA PHE A 113 7.10 -8.14 4.78
C PHE A 113 7.11 -9.51 4.13
N VAL A 114 8.15 -9.83 3.34
CA VAL A 114 8.29 -11.15 2.73
C VAL A 114 8.24 -12.25 3.77
N ASP A 115 9.02 -12.13 4.85
CA ASP A 115 9.07 -13.16 5.90
C ASP A 115 7.70 -13.42 6.55
N ALA A 116 6.95 -12.35 6.83
CA ALA A 116 5.61 -12.47 7.42
C ALA A 116 4.58 -13.01 6.42
N THR A 117 4.64 -12.56 5.17
CA THR A 117 3.62 -12.87 4.15
C THR A 117 3.76 -14.29 3.61
N VAL A 118 4.97 -14.86 3.57
CA VAL A 118 5.16 -16.26 3.16
C VAL A 118 4.40 -17.22 4.08
N GLU A 119 4.46 -17.00 5.41
CA GLU A 119 3.71 -17.84 6.36
C GLU A 119 2.19 -17.67 6.20
N GLN A 120 1.73 -16.44 5.90
CA GLN A 120 0.32 -16.19 5.59
C GLN A 120 -0.12 -16.91 4.31
N ALA A 121 0.72 -16.90 3.26
CA ALA A 121 0.44 -17.58 1.99
C ALA A 121 0.29 -19.10 2.17
N LYS A 122 1.13 -19.71 3.04
CA LYS A 122 1.01 -21.13 3.40
C LYS A 122 -0.33 -21.46 4.05
N VAL A 123 -0.77 -20.63 5.01
CA VAL A 123 -2.07 -20.81 5.68
C VAL A 123 -3.23 -20.61 4.71
N LEU A 124 -3.12 -19.61 3.83
CA LEU A 124 -4.13 -19.32 2.81
C LEU A 124 -4.22 -20.42 1.72
N GLY A 125 -3.14 -21.17 1.52
CA GLY A 125 -3.07 -22.23 0.51
C GLY A 125 -2.76 -21.72 -0.90
N VAL A 126 -2.03 -20.61 -1.02
CA VAL A 126 -1.60 -20.03 -2.30
C VAL A 126 -0.09 -20.11 -2.47
N THR A 127 0.38 -20.08 -3.71
CA THR A 127 1.80 -19.89 -4.02
C THR A 127 2.09 -18.42 -4.31
N LEU A 128 3.33 -18.00 -4.06
CA LEU A 128 3.82 -16.68 -4.45
C LEU A 128 4.61 -16.83 -5.76
N PRO A 129 4.44 -15.94 -6.75
CA PRO A 129 5.01 -16.07 -8.10
C PRO A 129 6.50 -15.69 -8.13
N ASP A 130 7.30 -16.35 -7.31
CA ASP A 130 8.74 -16.12 -7.17
C ASP A 130 9.48 -17.48 -7.08
N PRO A 131 10.09 -17.94 -8.18
CA PRO A 131 10.86 -19.19 -8.20
C PRO A 131 12.12 -19.17 -7.32
N GLU A 132 12.64 -17.99 -6.97
CA GLU A 132 13.83 -17.84 -6.13
C GLU A 132 13.48 -17.79 -4.64
N LEU A 133 12.19 -17.76 -4.29
CA LEU A 133 11.70 -17.67 -2.94
C LEU A 133 12.02 -18.92 -2.12
N LYS A 134 12.92 -18.79 -1.15
CA LYS A 134 13.33 -19.91 -0.29
C LYS A 134 13.77 -19.44 1.08
N TRP A 135 13.51 -20.27 2.09
CA TRP A 135 14.03 -20.02 3.43
C TRP A 135 15.56 -20.16 3.44
N ASN A 136 16.24 -19.15 4.01
CA ASN A 136 17.68 -19.14 4.19
C ASN A 136 18.01 -19.24 5.69
N GLU A 137 18.36 -20.45 6.13
CA GLU A 137 18.71 -20.73 7.54
C GLU A 137 19.88 -19.87 8.05
N ALA A 138 20.86 -19.57 7.20
CA ALA A 138 22.04 -18.78 7.61
C ALA A 138 21.70 -17.31 7.86
N ARG A 139 20.71 -16.77 7.13
CA ARG A 139 20.24 -15.39 7.29
C ARG A 139 19.08 -15.28 8.29
N GLY A 140 18.34 -16.36 8.52
CA GLY A 140 17.07 -16.31 9.27
C GLY A 140 15.98 -15.53 8.55
N HIS A 141 16.01 -15.54 7.21
CA HIS A 141 15.13 -14.76 6.34
C HIS A 141 14.79 -15.57 5.08
N TYR A 142 13.71 -15.21 4.38
CA TYR A 142 13.49 -15.70 3.01
C TYR A 142 14.37 -14.92 2.03
N ASP A 143 15.13 -15.63 1.20
CA ASP A 143 15.65 -15.09 -0.05
C ASP A 143 14.48 -14.98 -1.04
N PHE A 144 14.43 -13.90 -1.83
CA PHE A 144 13.42 -13.66 -2.86
C PHE A 144 14.07 -13.08 -4.12
N GLY A 145 13.41 -13.25 -5.26
CA GLY A 145 13.94 -12.89 -6.57
C GLY A 145 14.08 -11.38 -6.81
N ALA A 146 14.78 -11.04 -7.88
CA ALA A 146 14.98 -9.65 -8.26
C ALA A 146 13.67 -8.98 -8.71
N ILE A 147 13.38 -7.80 -8.16
CA ILE A 147 12.27 -6.95 -8.60
C ILE A 147 12.60 -6.33 -9.97
N ASP A 148 11.62 -6.24 -10.85
CA ASP A 148 11.74 -5.46 -12.09
C ASP A 148 11.74 -3.95 -11.78
N TRP A 149 12.93 -3.42 -11.52
CA TRP A 149 13.12 -1.99 -11.26
C TRP A 149 12.82 -1.11 -12.48
N SER A 150 12.87 -1.67 -13.70
CA SER A 150 12.50 -0.92 -14.91
C SER A 150 11.00 -0.67 -14.97
N GLU A 151 10.19 -1.67 -14.61
CA GLU A 151 8.75 -1.52 -14.42
C GLU A 151 8.46 -0.52 -13.30
N PHE A 152 9.12 -0.66 -12.15
CA PHE A 152 8.93 0.27 -11.02
C PHE A 152 9.08 1.73 -11.44
N TRP A 153 10.20 2.08 -12.09
CA TRP A 153 10.45 3.46 -12.50
C TRP A 153 9.52 3.94 -13.61
N ARG A 154 9.12 3.06 -14.53
CA ARG A 154 8.11 3.36 -15.56
C ARG A 154 6.76 3.72 -14.92
N VAL A 155 6.31 2.92 -13.96
CA VAL A 155 5.04 3.15 -13.24
C VAL A 155 5.09 4.44 -12.41
N VAL A 156 6.16 4.66 -11.64
CA VAL A 156 6.37 5.90 -10.87
C VAL A 156 6.44 7.13 -11.78
N GLY A 157 7.06 6.99 -12.95
CA GLY A 157 7.16 8.03 -13.98
C GLY A 157 5.86 8.36 -14.71
N GLY A 158 4.77 7.64 -14.44
CA GLY A 158 3.46 7.93 -15.04
C GLY A 158 3.06 7.03 -16.20
N ASP A 159 3.87 6.01 -16.55
CA ASP A 159 3.66 5.11 -17.69
C ASP A 159 3.34 3.67 -17.24
N GLY A 160 2.53 3.56 -16.19
CA GLY A 160 1.98 2.30 -15.71
C GLY A 160 0.55 2.04 -16.21
N PRO A 161 -0.02 0.86 -15.87
CA PRO A 161 -1.22 0.34 -16.50
C PRO A 161 -2.51 1.14 -16.23
N CYS A 162 -2.51 2.04 -15.23
CA CYS A 162 -3.70 2.83 -14.90
C CYS A 162 -3.39 4.30 -14.62
N ASN A 163 -2.16 4.78 -14.84
CA ASN A 163 -1.75 6.12 -14.40
C ASN A 163 -2.61 7.22 -15.00
N LYS A 164 -2.85 7.14 -16.32
CA LYS A 164 -3.67 8.10 -17.07
C LYS A 164 -5.13 8.06 -16.61
N GLU A 165 -5.69 6.87 -16.40
CA GLU A 165 -7.06 6.66 -15.94
C GLU A 165 -7.24 7.18 -14.51
N ARG A 166 -6.29 6.92 -13.60
CA ARG A 166 -6.36 7.39 -12.21
C ARG A 166 -6.29 8.91 -12.12
N LEU A 167 -5.34 9.54 -12.82
CA LEU A 167 -5.24 11.00 -12.85
C LEU A 167 -6.47 11.62 -13.53
N GLY A 168 -6.90 11.08 -14.67
CA GLY A 168 -8.09 11.54 -15.39
C GLY A 168 -9.34 11.48 -14.52
N ALA A 169 -9.56 10.40 -13.76
CA ALA A 169 -10.68 10.28 -12.85
C ALA A 169 -10.66 11.35 -11.73
N ARG A 170 -9.47 11.68 -11.19
CA ARG A 170 -9.32 12.73 -10.16
C ARG A 170 -9.51 14.14 -10.73
N VAL A 171 -8.93 14.43 -11.89
CA VAL A 171 -9.10 15.70 -12.60
C VAL A 171 -10.58 15.91 -12.91
N LYS A 172 -11.24 14.91 -13.51
CA LYS A 172 -12.67 14.99 -13.81
C LYS A 172 -13.52 15.25 -12.57
N ALA A 173 -13.30 14.50 -11.48
CA ALA A 173 -14.04 14.71 -10.23
C ALA A 173 -13.81 16.12 -9.64
N TRP A 174 -12.59 16.66 -9.80
CA TRP A 174 -12.28 18.02 -9.38
C TRP A 174 -12.98 19.06 -10.26
N GLU A 175 -12.88 18.96 -11.58
CA GLU A 175 -13.46 19.90 -12.52
C GLU A 175 -14.99 19.89 -12.46
N ASP A 176 -15.61 18.72 -12.56
CA ASP A 176 -17.07 18.57 -12.46
C ASP A 176 -17.61 19.04 -11.10
N GLY A 177 -16.81 18.89 -10.04
CA GLY A 177 -17.16 19.32 -8.68
C GLY A 177 -16.95 20.81 -8.41
N ALA A 178 -16.50 21.60 -9.39
CA ALA A 178 -16.20 23.02 -9.20
C ALA A 178 -17.42 23.80 -8.68
N TRP A 179 -18.59 23.61 -9.30
CA TRP A 179 -19.81 24.31 -8.90
C TRP A 179 -20.22 24.01 -7.45
N VAL A 180 -19.97 22.79 -6.94
CA VAL A 180 -20.26 22.44 -5.55
C VAL A 180 -19.37 23.24 -4.61
N ARG A 181 -18.07 23.33 -4.91
CA ARG A 181 -17.11 24.09 -4.10
C ARG A 181 -17.45 25.58 -4.12
N GLU A 182 -17.78 26.13 -5.29
CA GLU A 182 -18.20 27.52 -5.45
C GLU A 182 -19.50 27.80 -4.69
N ALA A 183 -20.50 26.92 -4.79
CA ALA A 183 -21.75 27.04 -4.06
C ALA A 183 -21.53 26.99 -2.54
N ALA A 184 -20.69 26.09 -2.05
CA ALA A 184 -20.36 25.98 -0.63
C ALA A 184 -19.69 27.26 -0.10
N LEU A 185 -18.72 27.82 -0.85
CA LEU A 185 -18.07 29.07 -0.51
C LEU A 185 -19.06 30.25 -0.49
N ALA A 186 -19.89 30.37 -1.53
CA ALA A 186 -20.88 31.45 -1.61
C ALA A 186 -21.94 31.36 -0.50
N HIS A 187 -22.34 30.14 -0.11
CA HIS A 187 -23.25 29.93 1.01
C HIS A 187 -22.61 30.30 2.35
N ALA A 188 -21.38 29.87 2.61
CA ALA A 188 -20.66 30.21 3.84
C ALA A 188 -20.44 31.73 3.98
N ALA A 189 -20.17 32.44 2.87
CA ALA A 189 -20.00 33.89 2.87
C ALA A 189 -21.26 34.64 3.32
N LYS A 190 -22.46 34.13 3.01
CA LYS A 190 -23.75 34.72 3.46
C LYS A 190 -24.01 34.55 4.94
N HIS A 191 -23.45 33.50 5.54
CA HIS A 191 -23.67 33.14 6.95
C HIS A 191 -22.55 33.56 7.88
N THR A 192 -21.48 34.15 7.33
CA THR A 192 -20.46 34.80 8.15
C THR A 192 -21.02 36.16 8.57
N PRO A 193 -21.25 36.41 9.87
CA PRO A 193 -21.69 37.73 10.32
C PRO A 193 -20.66 38.74 9.83
N GLN A 194 -21.09 39.80 9.14
CA GLN A 194 -20.22 40.95 8.93
C GLN A 194 -19.79 41.40 10.31
N GLN A 195 -18.51 41.21 10.66
CA GLN A 195 -17.90 41.99 11.72
C GLN A 195 -18.09 43.43 11.27
N GLN A 196 -19.09 44.11 11.85
CA GLN A 196 -19.30 45.52 11.68
C GLN A 196 -17.98 46.18 12.07
N ALA A 197 -17.28 46.69 11.07
CA ALA A 197 -16.12 47.54 11.28
C ALA A 197 -16.59 48.71 12.16
N ALA A 198 -15.96 48.85 13.33
CA ALA A 198 -16.13 49.99 14.21
C ALA A 198 -15.54 51.27 13.60
#